data_AF-A0A938B241-F1
#
_entry.id   AF-A0A938B241-F1
#
_cell.length_a   1.000
_cell.length_b   1.000
_cell.length_c   1.000
_cell.angle_alpha   90.00
_cell.angle_beta   90.00
_cell.angle_gamma   90.00
#
_symmetry.space_group_name_H-M   'P 1'
#
loop_
_entity.id
_entity.type
_entity.pdbx_description
1 polymer ?
#
loop_
_entity_poly.entity_id
_entity_poly.type
_entity_poly.pdbx_seq_one_letter_code
_entity_poly.pdbx_strand_id
1 'polypeptide(L)'
;MAASPDYRTTLVAPHAFWTTLSPTQIRQRIEHILAVPDSAALVQALSPVEYTVLLKTAVDMRPVLLQLGQPEQIRTVLDLDCWHKDTLQSHRVLEWLEALQQSGEEIFISTLLALDGELLSVVLRRHIRVDAALASEEEDEPMPYDEVLSNELYRIAFLDPDSPVNEQVAEFLRVLRLHDLDLYHRLMQEVMWAQEGDLEELAYRWKTGRLQDEGIPDYYEALESYHVVDLETVQTPVATSLTSPGIPASAEESGLVPSYAWGLTPSGSLLAEALRSEFSADTLERLCWEMVALCNKAIALDQVDFADTTAVRMSLGRVHAYVNIGLEYLSGQERSACAVLLTQRPLLAISQVGFTLSMRLRQRAISLQVHLNRATGVRRALPGTARHVLDGLLQ
;
A
#
# COMPACT_ATOMS: atom_id res chain seq x y z
N MET A 1 -11.45 41.55 -0.78
CA MET A 1 -11.23 40.14 -1.12
C MET A 1 -10.34 39.55 -0.04
N ALA A 2 -10.93 38.88 0.94
CA ALA A 2 -10.13 38.12 1.89
C ALA A 2 -9.45 37.00 1.11
N ALA A 3 -8.12 36.90 1.19
CA ALA A 3 -7.41 35.76 0.63
C ALA A 3 -8.00 34.50 1.27
N SER A 4 -8.48 33.57 0.43
CA SER A 4 -8.86 32.25 0.92
C SER A 4 -7.67 31.69 1.70
N PRO A 5 -7.84 31.15 2.92
CA PRO A 5 -6.73 30.54 3.64
C PRO A 5 -6.10 29.50 2.71
N ASP A 6 -4.77 29.55 2.55
CA ASP A 6 -4.04 28.60 1.70
C ASP A 6 -4.37 27.20 2.21
N TYR A 7 -5.09 26.40 1.41
CA TYR A 7 -5.59 25.08 1.78
C TYR A 7 -4.47 24.16 2.29
N ARG A 8 -3.22 24.45 1.88
CA ARG A 8 -1.97 23.84 2.35
C ARG A 8 -1.75 23.96 3.86
N THR A 9 -2.27 25.01 4.51
CA THR A 9 -2.24 25.14 5.99
C THR A 9 -3.20 24.16 6.67
N THR A 10 -4.27 23.75 5.99
CA THR A 10 -5.22 22.72 6.44
C THR A 10 -4.65 21.30 6.27
N LEU A 11 -3.78 21.09 5.27
CA LEU A 11 -3.16 19.79 4.97
C LEU A 11 -2.24 19.27 6.08
N VAL A 12 -1.66 20.18 6.87
CA VAL A 12 -0.72 19.85 7.95
C VAL A 12 -1.43 19.66 9.30
N ALA A 13 -2.75 19.86 9.36
CA ALA A 13 -3.52 19.69 10.59
C ALA A 13 -3.64 18.19 10.95
N PRO A 14 -3.45 17.81 12.22
CA PRO A 14 -3.67 16.44 12.66
C PRO A 14 -5.11 16.00 12.35
N HIS A 15 -5.26 14.88 11.64
CA HIS A 15 -6.57 14.37 11.25
C HIS A 15 -6.93 13.17 12.14
N ALA A 16 -7.94 13.34 13.00
CA ALA A 16 -8.34 12.34 14.02
C ALA A 16 -8.65 10.94 13.45
N PHE A 17 -9.02 10.87 12.16
CA PHE A 17 -9.18 9.63 11.43
C PHE A 17 -7.94 8.73 11.48
N TRP A 18 -6.75 9.27 11.13
CA TRP A 18 -5.53 8.47 11.00
C TRP A 18 -4.90 8.11 12.33
N THR A 19 -5.05 8.95 13.36
CA THR A 19 -4.49 8.69 14.69
C THR A 19 -5.11 7.48 15.36
N THR A 20 -6.39 7.21 15.09
CA THR A 20 -7.13 6.15 15.76
C THR A 20 -7.43 4.97 14.83
N LEU A 21 -7.70 5.20 13.53
CA LEU A 21 -8.06 4.21 12.51
C LEU A 21 -8.92 3.05 13.05
N SER A 22 -9.96 3.40 13.82
CA SER A 22 -10.89 2.40 14.36
C SER A 22 -11.95 2.02 13.32
N PRO A 23 -12.49 0.80 13.34
CA PRO A 23 -13.58 0.39 12.46
C PRO A 23 -14.76 1.37 12.47
N THR A 24 -15.11 1.91 13.65
CA THR A 24 -16.17 2.90 13.80
C THR A 24 -15.89 4.20 13.04
N GLN A 25 -14.67 4.72 13.10
CA GLN A 25 -14.31 5.96 12.39
C GLN A 25 -14.20 5.75 10.88
N ILE A 26 -13.74 4.58 10.44
CA ILE A 26 -13.72 4.18 9.04
C ILE A 26 -15.14 4.16 8.50
N ARG A 27 -16.06 3.48 9.19
CA ARG A 27 -17.47 3.48 8.84
C ARG A 27 -18.05 4.88 8.77
N GLN A 28 -17.81 5.71 9.79
CA GLN A 28 -18.25 7.11 9.78
C GLN A 28 -17.67 7.89 8.60
N ARG A 29 -16.39 7.73 8.26
CA ARG A 29 -15.77 8.40 7.11
C ARG A 29 -16.47 8.00 5.80
N ILE A 30 -16.73 6.72 5.61
CA ILE A 30 -17.43 6.22 4.42
C ILE A 30 -18.86 6.79 4.39
N GLU A 31 -19.61 6.73 5.50
CA GLU A 31 -20.95 7.33 5.60
C GLU A 31 -20.94 8.82 5.25
N HIS A 32 -19.91 9.58 5.66
CA HIS A 32 -19.77 10.98 5.27
C HIS A 32 -19.50 11.16 3.77
N ILE A 33 -18.64 10.33 3.18
CA ILE A 33 -18.37 10.35 1.73
C ILE A 33 -19.67 10.07 0.95
N LEU A 34 -20.41 9.04 1.36
CA LEU A 34 -21.65 8.61 0.71
C LEU A 34 -22.82 9.60 0.89
N ALA A 35 -22.79 10.43 1.94
CA ALA A 35 -23.82 11.44 2.18
C ALA A 35 -23.69 12.69 1.29
N VAL A 36 -22.54 12.89 0.64
CA VAL A 36 -22.32 14.02 -0.28
C VAL A 36 -22.96 13.73 -1.65
N PRO A 37 -23.61 14.72 -2.30
CA PRO A 37 -24.27 14.50 -3.59
C PRO A 37 -23.38 13.94 -4.71
N ASP A 38 -22.07 14.23 -4.67
CA ASP A 38 -21.07 13.76 -5.62
C ASP A 38 -20.09 12.79 -4.94
N SER A 39 -20.64 11.73 -4.34
CA SER A 39 -19.88 10.72 -3.61
C SER A 39 -18.93 9.94 -4.52
N ALA A 40 -19.28 9.76 -5.80
CA ALA A 40 -18.42 9.13 -6.79
C ALA A 40 -17.12 9.93 -6.98
N ALA A 41 -17.19 11.23 -7.24
CA ALA A 41 -15.99 12.06 -7.39
C ALA A 41 -15.10 12.03 -6.14
N LEU A 42 -15.69 11.97 -4.93
CA LEU A 42 -14.93 11.86 -3.70
C LEU A 42 -14.21 10.51 -3.54
N VAL A 43 -14.87 9.40 -3.90
CA VAL A 43 -14.23 8.07 -3.91
C VAL A 43 -13.10 8.04 -4.96
N GLN A 44 -13.35 8.64 -6.12
CA GLN A 44 -12.41 8.65 -7.23
C GLN A 44 -11.19 9.55 -6.99
N ALA A 45 -11.31 10.53 -6.09
CA ALA A 45 -10.21 11.37 -5.66
C ALA A 45 -9.40 10.79 -4.48
N LEU A 46 -9.79 9.62 -3.93
CA LEU A 46 -9.00 8.96 -2.90
C LEU A 46 -7.70 8.43 -3.50
N SER A 47 -6.60 8.62 -2.77
CA SER A 47 -5.33 7.97 -3.12
C SER A 47 -5.44 6.44 -3.00
N PRO A 48 -4.59 5.67 -3.71
CA PRO A 48 -4.64 4.21 -3.68
C PRO A 48 -4.57 3.61 -2.27
N VAL A 49 -3.72 4.18 -1.41
CA VAL A 49 -3.59 3.76 0.00
C VAL A 49 -4.87 4.02 0.78
N GLU A 50 -5.48 5.19 0.64
CA GLU A 50 -6.72 5.53 1.35
C GLU A 50 -7.87 4.64 0.90
N TYR A 51 -8.02 4.45 -0.41
CA TYR A 51 -9.06 3.62 -0.99
C TYR A 51 -8.90 2.15 -0.54
N THR A 52 -7.69 1.61 -0.59
CA THR A 52 -7.38 0.24 -0.15
C THR A 52 -7.71 0.05 1.33
N VAL A 53 -7.32 0.99 2.21
CA VAL A 53 -7.65 0.95 3.64
C VAL A 53 -9.16 0.90 3.84
N LEU A 54 -9.94 1.77 3.17
CA LEU A 54 -11.40 1.78 3.33
C LEU A 54 -12.04 0.46 2.87
N LEU A 55 -11.65 -0.06 1.70
CA LEU A 55 -12.20 -1.32 1.15
C LEU A 55 -11.86 -2.55 2.02
N LYS A 56 -10.64 -2.62 2.56
CA LYS A 56 -10.17 -3.77 3.34
C LYS A 56 -10.77 -3.81 4.74
N THR A 57 -11.09 -2.65 5.31
CA THR A 57 -11.54 -2.54 6.70
C THR A 57 -13.06 -2.51 6.85
N ALA A 58 -13.79 -1.89 5.92
CA ALA A 58 -15.24 -1.81 5.93
C ALA A 58 -15.86 -2.81 4.94
N VAL A 59 -15.75 -4.11 5.26
CA VAL A 59 -16.22 -5.20 4.37
C VAL A 59 -17.71 -5.07 4.04
N ASP A 60 -18.53 -4.61 4.98
CA ASP A 60 -19.98 -4.39 4.80
C ASP A 60 -20.30 -3.25 3.82
N MET A 61 -19.40 -2.27 3.69
CA MET A 61 -19.55 -1.12 2.79
C MET A 61 -18.74 -1.25 1.50
N ARG A 62 -17.88 -2.27 1.40
CA ARG A 62 -17.01 -2.53 0.25
C ARG A 62 -17.79 -2.55 -1.08
N PRO A 63 -18.98 -3.19 -1.20
CA PRO A 63 -19.66 -3.23 -2.49
C PRO A 63 -20.04 -1.86 -3.05
N VAL A 64 -20.52 -0.97 -2.18
CA VAL A 64 -20.89 0.40 -2.56
C VAL A 64 -19.65 1.21 -2.95
N LEU A 65 -18.53 1.02 -2.24
CA LEU A 65 -17.28 1.69 -2.57
C LEU A 65 -16.73 1.22 -3.93
N LEU A 66 -16.77 -0.09 -4.21
CA LEU A 66 -16.35 -0.64 -5.49
C LEU A 66 -17.19 -0.08 -6.64
N GLN A 67 -18.51 -0.01 -6.49
CA GLN A 67 -19.41 0.59 -7.48
C GLN A 67 -19.11 2.06 -7.80
N LEU A 68 -18.54 2.81 -6.86
CA LEU A 68 -18.22 4.24 -7.03
C LEU A 68 -16.80 4.49 -7.54
N GLY A 69 -15.90 3.52 -7.40
CA GLY A 69 -14.51 3.62 -7.83
C GLY A 69 -14.32 3.40 -9.32
N GLN A 70 -13.21 3.89 -9.86
CA GLN A 70 -12.82 3.60 -11.25
C GLN A 70 -12.15 2.22 -11.37
N PRO A 71 -12.31 1.51 -12.50
CA PRO A 71 -11.60 0.26 -12.79
C PRO A 71 -10.09 0.34 -12.55
N GLU A 72 -9.46 1.46 -12.92
CA GLU A 72 -8.04 1.70 -12.76
C GLU A 72 -7.64 1.81 -11.27
N GLN A 73 -8.47 2.47 -10.45
CA GLN A 73 -8.23 2.54 -9.00
C GLN A 73 -8.33 1.16 -8.36
N ILE A 74 -9.28 0.33 -8.79
CA ILE A 74 -9.46 -1.03 -8.28
C ILE A 74 -8.27 -1.91 -8.70
N ARG A 75 -7.78 -1.77 -9.94
CA ARG A 75 -6.53 -2.44 -10.36
C ARG A 75 -5.35 -2.07 -9.45
N THR A 76 -5.21 -0.80 -9.09
CA THR A 76 -4.16 -0.36 -8.16
C THR A 76 -4.35 -0.92 -6.75
N VAL A 77 -5.60 -1.15 -6.31
CA VAL A 77 -5.88 -1.87 -5.04
C VAL A 77 -5.35 -3.31 -5.12
N LEU A 78 -5.55 -4.01 -6.24
CA LEU A 78 -4.99 -5.35 -6.44
C LEU A 78 -3.46 -5.31 -6.47
N ASP A 79 -2.86 -4.31 -7.10
CA ASP A 79 -1.40 -4.12 -7.12
C ASP A 79 -0.80 -3.95 -5.71
N LEU A 80 -1.56 -3.34 -4.79
CA LEU A 80 -1.17 -3.13 -3.39
C LEU A 80 -1.43 -4.35 -2.49
N ASP A 81 -2.57 -5.02 -2.65
CA ASP A 81 -3.04 -6.04 -1.69
C ASP A 81 -2.73 -7.48 -2.11
N CYS A 82 -2.58 -7.74 -3.42
CA CYS A 82 -2.41 -9.09 -3.95
C CYS A 82 -0.95 -9.52 -4.14
N TRP A 83 0.02 -8.70 -3.77
CA TRP A 83 1.44 -9.00 -3.94
C TRP A 83 2.16 -9.05 -2.60
N HIS A 84 3.07 -10.02 -2.46
CA HIS A 84 4.07 -10.00 -1.41
C HIS A 84 5.44 -9.84 -2.07
N LYS A 85 5.97 -8.61 -2.02
CA LYS A 85 7.15 -8.19 -2.79
C LYS A 85 6.94 -8.42 -4.30
N ASP A 86 7.62 -9.41 -4.86
CA ASP A 86 7.63 -9.83 -6.25
C ASP A 86 6.81 -11.11 -6.52
N THR A 87 6.14 -11.65 -5.50
CA THR A 87 5.32 -12.86 -5.61
C THR A 87 3.83 -12.53 -5.53
N LEU A 88 3.07 -12.92 -6.56
CA LEU A 88 1.62 -12.75 -6.59
C LEU A 88 0.94 -13.73 -5.62
N GLN A 89 -0.09 -13.25 -4.91
CA GLN A 89 -0.92 -14.02 -4.00
C GLN A 89 -2.27 -14.33 -4.67
N SER A 90 -2.35 -15.43 -5.43
CA SER A 90 -3.52 -15.75 -6.26
C SER A 90 -4.84 -15.83 -5.49
N HIS A 91 -4.83 -16.36 -4.26
CA HIS A 91 -6.02 -16.42 -3.41
C HIS A 91 -6.61 -15.03 -3.14
N ARG A 92 -5.78 -14.01 -2.93
CA ARG A 92 -6.24 -12.63 -2.72
C ARG A 92 -6.89 -12.05 -3.98
N VAL A 93 -6.35 -12.36 -5.16
CA VAL A 93 -6.97 -11.92 -6.42
C VAL A 93 -8.36 -12.54 -6.56
N LEU A 94 -8.51 -13.83 -6.26
CA LEU A 94 -9.82 -14.50 -6.28
C LEU A 94 -10.80 -13.88 -5.27
N GLU A 95 -10.36 -13.56 -4.05
CA GLU A 95 -11.18 -12.84 -3.06
C GLU A 95 -11.69 -11.48 -3.58
N TRP A 96 -10.83 -10.73 -4.29
CA TRP A 96 -11.23 -9.46 -4.90
C TRP A 96 -12.18 -9.63 -6.08
N LEU A 97 -11.95 -10.65 -6.94
CA LEU A 97 -12.86 -10.97 -8.04
C LEU A 97 -14.24 -11.37 -7.51
N GLU A 98 -14.31 -12.18 -6.46
CA GLU A 98 -15.57 -12.53 -5.79
C GLU A 98 -16.26 -11.28 -5.21
N ALA A 99 -15.51 -10.41 -4.52
CA ALA A 99 -16.06 -9.16 -4.00
C ALA A 99 -16.62 -8.26 -5.11
N LEU A 100 -15.94 -8.17 -6.26
CA LEU A 100 -16.42 -7.42 -7.42
C LEU A 100 -17.70 -8.02 -8.00
N GLN A 101 -17.79 -9.35 -8.15
CA GLN A 101 -19.01 -10.02 -8.61
C GLN A 101 -20.20 -9.71 -7.69
N GLN A 102 -19.98 -9.75 -6.38
CA GLN A 102 -21.00 -9.40 -5.37
C GLN A 102 -21.38 -7.91 -5.40
N SER A 103 -20.53 -7.06 -5.97
CA SER A 103 -20.73 -5.61 -6.09
C SER A 103 -21.53 -5.20 -7.31
N GLY A 104 -21.79 -6.13 -8.25
CA GLY A 104 -22.63 -5.88 -9.42
C GLY A 104 -21.89 -6.13 -10.74
N GLU A 105 -22.67 -6.54 -11.74
CA GLU A 105 -22.17 -6.98 -13.04
C GLU A 105 -21.39 -5.89 -13.79
N GLU A 106 -21.88 -4.64 -13.78
CA GLU A 106 -21.27 -3.54 -14.51
C GLU A 106 -19.84 -3.24 -14.03
N ILE A 107 -19.65 -3.07 -12.71
CA ILE A 107 -18.33 -2.80 -12.14
C ILE A 107 -17.39 -4.01 -12.25
N PHE A 108 -17.94 -5.22 -12.13
CA PHE A 108 -17.16 -6.43 -12.32
C PHE A 108 -16.59 -6.51 -13.74
N ILE A 109 -17.42 -6.34 -14.77
CA ILE A 109 -17.00 -6.41 -16.18
C ILE A 109 -16.02 -5.27 -16.51
N SER A 110 -16.34 -4.03 -16.14
CA SER A 110 -15.47 -2.90 -16.45
C SER A 110 -14.10 -3.02 -15.77
N THR A 111 -14.07 -3.51 -14.52
CA THR A 111 -12.81 -3.82 -13.82
C THR A 111 -12.06 -4.96 -14.49
N LEU A 112 -12.74 -6.05 -14.86
CA LEU A 112 -12.12 -7.20 -15.50
C LEU A 112 -11.41 -6.83 -16.80
N LEU A 113 -12.01 -5.93 -17.60
CA LEU A 113 -11.42 -5.41 -18.83
C LEU A 113 -10.23 -4.48 -18.60
N ALA A 114 -10.12 -3.87 -17.41
CA ALA A 114 -9.00 -3.01 -17.03
C ALA A 114 -7.81 -3.80 -16.43
N LEU A 115 -8.04 -5.03 -15.95
CA LEU A 115 -7.00 -5.90 -15.42
C LEU A 115 -6.07 -6.42 -16.54
N ASP A 116 -4.82 -6.66 -16.18
CA ASP A 116 -3.83 -7.20 -17.12
C ASP A 116 -4.13 -8.67 -17.41
N GLY A 117 -4.00 -9.07 -18.69
CA GLY A 117 -4.18 -10.46 -19.09
C GLY A 117 -3.18 -11.38 -18.38
N GLU A 118 -1.93 -10.92 -18.23
CA GLU A 118 -0.86 -11.64 -17.57
C GLU A 118 -1.19 -11.91 -16.09
N LEU A 119 -1.77 -10.94 -15.37
CA LEU A 119 -2.22 -11.12 -13.99
C LEU A 119 -3.26 -12.24 -13.89
N LEU A 120 -4.29 -12.19 -14.73
CA LEU A 120 -5.36 -13.18 -14.75
C LEU A 120 -4.84 -14.56 -15.18
N SER A 121 -3.93 -14.61 -16.15
CA SER A 121 -3.30 -15.83 -16.63
C SER A 121 -2.43 -16.49 -15.57
N VAL A 122 -1.65 -15.75 -14.77
CA VAL A 122 -0.91 -16.31 -13.62
C VAL A 122 -1.87 -16.91 -12.60
N VAL A 123 -2.95 -16.19 -12.26
CA VAL A 123 -3.96 -16.68 -11.31
C VAL A 123 -4.57 -17.99 -11.81
N LEU A 124 -5.08 -18.01 -13.04
CA LEU A 124 -5.69 -19.20 -13.62
C LEU A 124 -4.69 -20.37 -13.70
N ARG A 125 -3.47 -20.14 -14.19
CA ARG A 125 -2.46 -21.19 -14.36
C ARG A 125 -2.08 -21.88 -13.05
N ARG A 126 -2.19 -21.20 -11.91
CA ARG A 126 -1.95 -21.79 -10.58
C ARG A 126 -3.08 -22.68 -10.07
N HIS A 127 -4.26 -22.62 -10.70
CA HIS A 127 -5.44 -23.37 -10.28
C HIS A 127 -5.93 -24.38 -11.30
N ILE A 128 -5.69 -24.15 -12.60
CA ILE A 128 -6.19 -25.00 -13.69
C ILE A 128 -5.07 -25.40 -14.66
N ARG A 129 -5.23 -26.59 -15.25
CA ARG A 129 -4.58 -27.02 -16.49
C ARG A 129 -5.57 -26.86 -17.63
N VAL A 130 -5.10 -26.28 -18.73
CA VAL A 130 -5.88 -26.13 -19.96
C VAL A 130 -5.17 -26.92 -21.06
N ASP A 131 -5.88 -27.88 -21.63
CA ASP A 131 -5.42 -28.70 -22.76
C ASP A 131 -6.33 -28.43 -23.97
N ALA A 132 -5.79 -28.56 -25.19
CA ALA A 132 -6.62 -28.45 -26.40
C ALA A 132 -7.60 -29.64 -26.46
N ALA A 133 -8.89 -29.35 -26.61
CA ALA A 133 -9.90 -30.36 -26.88
C ALA A 133 -9.85 -30.77 -28.36
N LEU A 134 -8.72 -31.27 -28.83
CA LEU A 134 -8.68 -31.90 -30.14
C LEU A 134 -9.58 -33.14 -30.09
N ALA A 135 -10.34 -33.39 -31.17
CA ALA A 135 -10.93 -34.70 -31.39
C ALA A 135 -9.76 -35.69 -31.52
N SER A 136 -9.44 -36.41 -30.45
CA SER A 136 -8.52 -37.54 -30.54
C SER A 136 -9.17 -38.59 -31.45
N GLU A 137 -8.39 -39.18 -32.35
CA GLU A 137 -8.79 -40.40 -33.07
C GLU A 137 -8.93 -41.61 -32.10
N GLU A 138 -8.62 -41.42 -30.82
CA GLU A 138 -8.74 -42.39 -29.73
C GLU A 138 -9.92 -41.98 -28.82
N GLU A 139 -11.09 -42.55 -29.09
CA GLU A 139 -12.39 -42.30 -28.43
C GLU A 139 -12.56 -42.99 -27.06
N ASP A 140 -11.52 -43.55 -26.44
CA ASP A 140 -11.69 -44.56 -25.36
C ASP A 140 -11.11 -44.20 -23.98
N GLU A 141 -10.78 -42.94 -23.68
CA GLU A 141 -10.54 -42.55 -22.27
C GLU A 141 -11.86 -42.11 -21.59
N PRO A 142 -12.33 -42.82 -20.55
CA PRO A 142 -13.51 -42.40 -19.82
C PRO A 142 -13.26 -41.04 -19.18
N MET A 143 -14.05 -40.06 -19.60
CA MET A 143 -14.03 -38.70 -19.08
C MET A 143 -14.21 -38.71 -17.56
N PRO A 144 -13.27 -38.15 -16.77
CA PRO A 144 -13.45 -37.98 -15.34
C PRO A 144 -14.71 -37.16 -15.07
N TYR A 145 -15.46 -37.54 -14.04
CA TYR A 145 -16.79 -37.02 -13.74
C TYR A 145 -16.83 -35.53 -13.30
N ASP A 146 -15.67 -34.85 -13.25
CA ASP A 146 -15.50 -33.48 -12.75
C ASP A 146 -15.37 -32.41 -13.85
N GLU A 147 -15.69 -32.74 -15.11
CA GLU A 147 -15.53 -31.82 -16.26
C GLU A 147 -16.72 -30.85 -16.46
N VAL A 148 -16.93 -29.92 -15.54
CA VAL A 148 -17.98 -28.88 -15.66
C VAL A 148 -17.55 -27.69 -16.55
N LEU A 149 -16.25 -27.55 -16.84
CA LEU A 149 -15.67 -26.36 -17.49
C LEU A 149 -15.18 -26.58 -18.94
N SER A 150 -15.14 -27.84 -19.41
CA SER A 150 -14.69 -28.19 -20.77
C SER A 150 -15.67 -27.73 -21.85
N ASN A 151 -15.16 -27.35 -23.02
CA ASN A 151 -15.95 -27.04 -24.22
C ASN A 151 -15.32 -27.69 -25.47
N GLU A 152 -15.83 -27.37 -26.66
CA GLU A 152 -15.34 -27.95 -27.93
C GLU A 152 -13.89 -27.58 -28.26
N LEU A 153 -13.29 -26.59 -27.59
CA LEU A 153 -11.93 -26.08 -27.87
C LEU A 153 -10.93 -26.37 -26.75
N TYR A 154 -11.39 -26.42 -25.50
CA TYR A 154 -10.55 -26.54 -24.32
C TYR A 154 -11.07 -27.62 -23.38
N ARG A 155 -10.15 -28.46 -22.90
CA ARG A 155 -10.35 -29.32 -21.74
C ARG A 155 -9.70 -28.65 -20.53
N ILE A 156 -10.49 -28.41 -19.48
CA ILE A 156 -10.03 -27.69 -18.28
C ILE A 156 -10.13 -28.62 -17.08
N ALA A 157 -9.02 -28.80 -16.38
CA ALA A 157 -8.96 -29.59 -15.15
C ALA A 157 -8.36 -28.76 -14.01
N PHE A 158 -8.88 -28.91 -12.79
CA PHE A 158 -8.25 -28.32 -11.62
C PHE A 158 -6.94 -29.05 -11.29
N LEU A 159 -5.91 -28.28 -10.94
CA LEU A 159 -4.62 -28.85 -10.53
C LEU A 159 -4.72 -29.57 -9.18
N ASP A 160 -5.54 -29.05 -8.28
CA ASP A 160 -5.90 -29.65 -6.99
C ASP A 160 -7.43 -29.78 -6.92
N PRO A 161 -8.00 -30.98 -7.16
CA PRO A 161 -9.45 -31.18 -7.19
C PRO A 161 -10.17 -30.87 -5.86
N ASP A 162 -9.48 -31.05 -4.73
CA ASP A 162 -10.05 -30.86 -3.38
C ASP A 162 -9.90 -29.41 -2.87
N SER A 163 -9.30 -28.53 -3.68
CA SER A 163 -9.08 -27.14 -3.32
C SER A 163 -10.40 -26.39 -3.10
N PRO A 164 -10.56 -25.68 -1.97
CA PRO A 164 -11.79 -24.94 -1.67
C PRO A 164 -12.03 -23.77 -2.64
N VAL A 165 -11.01 -23.35 -3.40
CA VAL A 165 -11.14 -22.22 -4.34
C VAL A 165 -11.61 -22.60 -5.74
N ASN A 166 -11.81 -23.90 -6.00
CA ASN A 166 -12.21 -24.39 -7.32
C ASN A 166 -13.57 -23.84 -7.76
N GLU A 167 -14.52 -23.70 -6.83
CA GLU A 167 -15.84 -23.12 -7.12
C GLU A 167 -15.73 -21.65 -7.57
N GLN A 168 -14.86 -20.86 -6.91
CA GLN A 168 -14.64 -19.45 -7.27
C GLN A 168 -13.96 -19.32 -8.64
N VAL A 169 -13.00 -20.19 -8.95
CA VAL A 169 -12.35 -20.23 -10.27
C VAL A 169 -13.34 -20.66 -11.35
N ALA A 170 -14.16 -21.67 -11.10
CA ALA A 170 -15.20 -22.12 -12.03
C ALA A 170 -16.20 -21.01 -12.35
N GLU A 171 -16.68 -20.32 -11.31
CA GLU A 171 -17.62 -19.22 -11.46
C GLU A 171 -16.98 -18.05 -12.22
N PHE A 172 -15.73 -17.70 -11.90
CA PHE A 172 -14.97 -16.69 -12.65
C PHE A 172 -14.88 -17.02 -14.14
N LEU A 173 -14.52 -18.26 -14.50
CA LEU A 173 -14.46 -18.70 -15.90
C LEU A 173 -15.83 -18.68 -16.58
N ARG A 174 -16.89 -19.08 -15.85
CA ARG A 174 -18.27 -19.05 -16.35
C ARG A 174 -18.71 -17.63 -16.69
N VAL A 175 -18.47 -16.69 -15.78
CA VAL A 175 -18.80 -15.27 -15.95
C VAL A 175 -17.97 -14.67 -17.08
N LEU A 176 -16.66 -14.91 -17.10
CA LEU A 176 -15.78 -14.44 -18.17
C LEU A 176 -16.26 -14.92 -19.56
N ARG A 177 -16.59 -16.21 -19.70
CA ARG A 177 -17.11 -16.77 -20.95
C ARG A 177 -18.43 -16.13 -21.40
N LEU A 178 -19.28 -15.72 -20.44
CA LEU A 178 -20.57 -15.12 -20.71
C LEU A 178 -20.46 -13.67 -21.20
N HIS A 179 -19.52 -12.89 -20.63
CA HIS A 179 -19.45 -11.44 -20.86
C HIS A 179 -18.34 -11.02 -21.82
N ASP A 180 -17.22 -11.75 -21.88
CA ASP A 180 -16.14 -11.50 -22.83
C ASP A 180 -15.51 -12.82 -23.31
N LEU A 181 -16.10 -13.37 -24.36
CA LEU A 181 -15.66 -14.61 -24.98
C LEU A 181 -14.27 -14.48 -25.62
N ASP A 182 -13.87 -13.29 -26.09
CA ASP A 182 -12.56 -13.09 -26.73
C ASP A 182 -11.45 -13.06 -25.68
N LEU A 183 -11.68 -12.38 -24.55
CA LEU A 183 -10.78 -12.41 -23.39
C LEU A 183 -10.68 -13.83 -22.84
N TYR A 184 -11.80 -14.56 -22.71
CA TYR A 184 -11.81 -15.97 -22.32
C TYR A 184 -10.86 -16.80 -23.18
N HIS A 185 -11.03 -16.77 -24.51
CA HIS A 185 -10.16 -17.55 -25.41
C HIS A 185 -8.70 -17.14 -25.31
N ARG A 186 -8.41 -15.85 -25.17
CA ARG A 186 -7.04 -15.34 -25.01
C ARG A 186 -6.38 -15.89 -23.75
N LEU A 187 -7.07 -15.82 -22.60
CA LEU A 187 -6.56 -16.37 -21.34
C LEU A 187 -6.40 -17.90 -21.43
N MET A 188 -7.33 -18.63 -22.06
CA MET A 188 -7.19 -20.08 -22.23
C MET A 188 -5.96 -20.46 -23.07
N GLN A 189 -5.69 -19.71 -24.15
CA GLN A 189 -4.46 -19.92 -24.95
C GLN A 189 -3.21 -19.58 -24.16
N GLU A 190 -3.20 -18.46 -23.42
CA GLU A 190 -2.05 -18.05 -22.62
C GLU A 190 -1.76 -19.04 -21.49
N VAL A 191 -2.78 -19.48 -20.76
CA VAL A 191 -2.67 -20.50 -19.71
C VAL A 191 -2.20 -21.84 -20.27
N MET A 192 -2.56 -22.20 -21.51
CA MET A 192 -2.11 -23.43 -22.15
C MET A 192 -0.62 -23.38 -22.53
N TRP A 193 -0.14 -22.27 -23.10
CA TRP A 193 1.16 -22.22 -23.77
C TRP A 193 2.27 -21.47 -23.02
N ALA A 194 1.94 -20.46 -22.23
CA ALA A 194 2.95 -19.60 -21.62
C ALA A 194 3.70 -20.30 -20.47
N GLN A 195 4.81 -19.73 -20.01
CA GLN A 195 5.49 -20.16 -18.79
C GLN A 195 5.05 -19.27 -17.63
N GLU A 196 4.75 -19.85 -16.46
CA GLU A 196 4.25 -19.10 -15.31
C GLU A 196 5.19 -17.97 -14.88
N GLY A 197 6.50 -18.25 -14.81
CA GLY A 197 7.49 -17.25 -14.41
C GLY A 197 7.56 -16.04 -15.35
N ASP A 198 7.39 -16.25 -16.65
CA ASP A 198 7.40 -15.15 -17.63
C ASP A 198 6.15 -14.28 -17.47
N LEU A 199 4.99 -14.90 -17.24
CA LEU A 199 3.74 -14.18 -16.98
C LEU A 199 3.80 -13.38 -15.67
N GLU A 200 4.32 -13.99 -14.60
CA GLU A 200 4.43 -13.33 -13.30
C GLU A 200 5.43 -12.16 -13.35
N GLU A 201 6.54 -12.29 -14.07
CA GLU A 201 7.48 -11.19 -14.28
C GLU A 201 6.84 -10.02 -15.04
N LEU A 202 6.05 -10.30 -16.10
CA LEU A 202 5.32 -9.27 -16.84
C LEU A 202 4.28 -8.58 -15.95
N ALA A 203 3.45 -9.35 -15.24
CA ALA A 203 2.46 -8.81 -14.32
C ALA A 203 3.12 -7.97 -13.21
N TYR A 204 4.27 -8.40 -12.71
CA TYR A 204 5.05 -7.65 -11.71
C TYR A 204 5.58 -6.33 -12.26
N ARG A 205 6.07 -6.29 -13.52
CA ARG A 205 6.52 -5.06 -14.17
C ARG A 205 5.37 -4.07 -14.37
N TRP A 206 4.20 -4.54 -14.79
CA TRP A 206 3.00 -3.71 -14.94
C TRP A 206 2.56 -3.10 -13.60
N LYS A 207 2.44 -3.93 -12.57
CA LYS A 207 2.18 -3.52 -11.19
C LYS A 207 3.19 -2.47 -10.72
N THR A 208 4.48 -2.72 -10.93
CA THR A 208 5.55 -1.81 -10.47
C THR A 208 5.47 -0.45 -11.16
N GLY A 209 5.26 -0.42 -12.49
CA GLY A 209 5.11 0.83 -13.22
C GLY A 209 3.93 1.67 -12.72
N ARG A 210 2.76 1.04 -12.56
CA ARG A 210 1.57 1.74 -12.06
C ARG A 210 1.73 2.27 -10.63
N LEU A 211 2.33 1.48 -9.75
CA LEU A 211 2.60 1.95 -8.38
C LEU A 211 3.61 3.11 -8.37
N GLN A 212 4.62 3.08 -9.25
CA GLN A 212 5.56 4.19 -9.40
C GLN A 212 4.90 5.48 -9.89
N ASP A 213 3.94 5.39 -10.81
CA ASP A 213 3.12 6.53 -11.25
C ASP A 213 2.31 7.14 -10.07
N GLU A 214 1.94 6.32 -9.09
CA GLU A 214 1.29 6.74 -7.84
C GLU A 214 2.28 7.17 -6.73
N GLY A 215 3.57 7.25 -7.06
CA GLY A 215 4.64 7.59 -6.11
C GLY A 215 4.89 6.51 -5.05
N ILE A 216 4.51 5.26 -5.32
CA ILE A 216 4.74 4.09 -4.48
C ILE A 216 5.86 3.26 -5.10
N PRO A 217 7.07 3.29 -4.52
CA PRO A 217 8.22 2.61 -5.11
C PRO A 217 8.16 1.10 -4.89
N ASP A 218 9.02 0.38 -5.61
CA ASP A 218 9.25 -1.04 -5.34
C ASP A 218 9.84 -1.27 -3.92
N TYR A 219 9.65 -2.47 -3.38
CA TYR A 219 10.19 -2.90 -2.08
C TYR A 219 11.70 -2.63 -1.97
N TYR A 220 12.50 -3.00 -2.98
CA TYR A 220 13.95 -2.87 -2.91
C TYR A 220 14.40 -1.40 -3.02
N GLU A 221 13.71 -0.60 -3.83
CA GLU A 221 13.92 0.85 -3.91
C GLU A 221 13.55 1.54 -2.58
N ALA A 222 12.45 1.13 -1.96
CA ALA A 222 12.04 1.63 -0.65
C ALA A 222 13.09 1.30 0.42
N LEU A 223 13.67 0.09 0.38
CA LEU A 223 14.70 -0.35 1.32
C LEU A 223 15.95 0.53 1.31
N GLU A 224 16.38 1.03 0.14
CA GLU A 224 17.54 1.92 0.02
C GLU A 224 17.40 3.21 0.84
N SER A 225 16.15 3.62 1.11
CA SER A 225 15.87 4.81 1.93
C SER A 225 16.18 4.60 3.41
N TYR A 226 16.29 3.35 3.88
CA TYR A 226 16.50 2.96 5.29
C TYR A 226 17.91 2.46 5.55
N HIS A 227 18.91 3.31 5.32
CA HIS A 227 20.30 3.03 5.66
C HIS A 227 20.83 3.93 6.79
N VAL A 228 21.84 3.43 7.49
CA VAL A 228 22.50 4.19 8.55
C VAL A 228 23.39 5.28 7.92
N VAL A 229 23.19 6.52 8.34
CA VAL A 229 23.99 7.67 7.88
C VAL A 229 25.06 8.04 8.92
N ASP A 230 26.10 8.73 8.46
CA ASP A 230 27.09 9.32 9.37
C ASP A 230 26.58 10.65 9.93
N LEU A 231 26.37 10.70 11.24
CA LEU A 231 25.79 11.85 11.92
C LEU A 231 26.72 13.08 11.92
N GLU A 232 28.03 12.90 11.77
CA GLU A 232 28.99 14.01 11.73
C GLU A 232 28.93 14.75 10.39
N THR A 233 28.90 13.99 9.28
CA THR A 233 28.81 14.56 7.93
C THR A 233 27.47 15.24 7.70
N VAL A 234 26.38 14.66 8.21
CA VAL A 234 25.02 15.20 8.03
C VAL A 234 24.83 16.54 8.75
N GLN A 235 25.59 16.89 9.79
CA GLN A 235 25.51 18.22 10.40
C GLN A 235 25.96 19.35 9.47
N THR A 236 26.83 19.04 8.50
CA THR A 236 27.30 20.04 7.55
C THR A 236 26.22 20.29 6.49
N PRO A 237 25.77 21.54 6.27
CA PRO A 237 24.82 21.84 5.21
C PRO A 237 25.46 21.55 3.86
N VAL A 238 24.89 20.62 3.09
CA VAL A 238 25.25 20.43 1.68
C VAL A 238 24.31 21.29 0.85
N ALA A 239 24.86 22.12 -0.03
CA ALA A 239 24.08 22.88 -1.00
C ALA A 239 23.53 21.93 -2.06
N THR A 240 22.44 21.24 -1.74
CA THR A 240 21.69 20.43 -2.69
C THR A 240 20.49 21.24 -3.17
N SER A 241 20.29 21.32 -4.48
CA SER A 241 19.05 21.85 -5.02
C SER A 241 17.90 20.94 -4.57
N LEU A 242 16.98 21.47 -3.77
CA LEU A 242 15.80 20.72 -3.35
C LEU A 242 14.81 20.68 -4.51
N THR A 243 14.59 19.48 -5.04
CA THR A 243 13.54 19.22 -6.04
C THR A 243 12.37 18.56 -5.33
N SER A 244 11.15 19.04 -5.61
CA SER A 244 9.95 18.34 -5.16
C SER A 244 9.87 16.96 -5.81
N PRO A 245 9.41 15.92 -5.09
CA PRO A 245 8.98 14.69 -5.72
C PRO A 245 7.90 14.94 -6.78
N GLY A 246 7.75 13.99 -7.70
CA GLY A 246 6.62 13.97 -8.63
C GLY A 246 5.29 13.87 -7.89
N ILE A 247 4.24 14.44 -8.48
CA ILE A 247 2.87 14.34 -7.97
C ILE A 247 2.33 12.96 -8.41
N PRO A 248 1.74 12.16 -7.50
CA PRO A 248 1.06 10.92 -7.86
C PRO A 248 -0.01 11.13 -8.93
N ALA A 249 -0.13 10.20 -9.87
CA ALA A 249 -1.10 10.26 -10.97
C ALA A 249 -2.54 10.53 -10.47
N SER A 250 -2.99 9.83 -9.43
CA SER A 250 -4.32 10.06 -8.80
C SER A 250 -4.53 11.48 -8.24
N ALA A 251 -3.45 12.22 -7.99
CA ALA A 251 -3.49 13.56 -7.45
C ALA A 251 -3.18 14.66 -8.47
N GLU A 252 -2.78 14.33 -9.71
CA GLU A 252 -2.43 15.33 -10.73
C GLU A 252 -3.62 16.25 -11.07
N GLU A 253 -4.81 15.67 -11.24
CA GLU A 253 -6.02 16.42 -11.59
C GLU A 253 -6.67 17.08 -10.37
N SER A 254 -6.69 16.38 -9.23
CA SER A 254 -7.39 16.85 -8.02
C SER A 254 -6.57 17.85 -7.20
N GLY A 255 -5.24 17.77 -7.27
CA GLY A 255 -4.32 18.52 -6.42
C GLY A 255 -4.45 18.17 -4.92
N LEU A 256 -5.18 17.11 -4.59
CA LEU A 256 -5.43 16.71 -3.21
C LEU A 256 -4.25 15.92 -2.66
N VAL A 257 -3.69 16.40 -1.55
CA VAL A 257 -2.64 15.68 -0.83
C VAL A 257 -3.31 14.59 0.02
N PRO A 258 -2.86 13.33 -0.07
CA PRO A 258 -3.39 12.25 0.73
C PRO A 258 -3.36 12.55 2.23
N SER A 259 -4.48 12.34 2.91
CA SER A 259 -4.66 12.81 4.29
C SER A 259 -3.81 12.04 5.31
N TYR A 260 -3.34 10.84 4.96
CA TYR A 260 -2.43 10.05 5.81
C TYR A 260 -1.05 10.70 5.95
N ALA A 261 -0.61 11.52 4.99
CA ALA A 261 0.75 12.06 4.95
C ALA A 261 1.05 12.91 6.19
N TRP A 262 0.06 13.64 6.72
CA TRP A 262 0.24 14.50 7.89
C TRP A 262 -0.62 14.13 9.09
N GLY A 263 -1.60 13.24 8.88
CA GLY A 263 -2.60 12.86 9.89
C GLY A 263 -2.04 12.24 11.16
N LEU A 264 -0.81 11.70 11.12
CA LEU A 264 -0.16 11.02 12.25
C LEU A 264 0.93 11.85 12.94
N THR A 265 1.08 13.12 12.59
CA THR A 265 2.04 14.01 13.26
C THR A 265 1.64 14.22 14.72
N PRO A 266 2.47 13.84 15.71
CA PRO A 266 2.11 13.98 17.12
C PRO A 266 1.89 15.45 17.51
N SER A 267 0.77 15.73 18.18
CA SER A 267 0.49 17.09 18.68
C SER A 267 1.56 17.53 19.67
N GLY A 268 2.14 18.71 19.44
CA GLY A 268 3.21 19.25 20.29
C GLY A 268 4.61 18.73 19.96
N SER A 269 4.79 17.92 18.91
CA SER A 269 6.14 17.57 18.43
C SER A 269 6.84 18.77 17.80
N LEU A 270 8.18 18.74 17.75
CA LEU A 270 8.93 19.82 17.10
C LEU A 270 8.56 20.00 15.63
N LEU A 271 8.24 18.92 14.90
CA LEU A 271 7.71 19.01 13.54
C LEU A 271 6.39 19.80 13.50
N ALA A 272 5.43 19.44 14.35
CA ALA A 272 4.14 20.13 14.43
C ALA A 272 4.30 21.61 14.81
N GLU A 273 5.26 21.94 15.67
CA GLU A 273 5.54 23.32 16.07
C GLU A 273 6.28 24.12 15.00
N ALA A 274 7.20 23.48 14.28
CA ALA A 274 7.97 24.09 13.19
C ALA A 274 7.05 24.44 12.02
N LEU A 275 6.06 23.58 11.72
CA LEU A 275 5.08 23.79 10.64
C LEU A 275 4.13 24.97 10.88
N ARG A 276 4.07 25.53 12.10
CA ARG A 276 3.36 26.80 12.38
C ARG A 276 4.16 28.04 12.00
N SER A 277 5.40 27.87 11.53
CA SER A 277 6.22 28.99 11.04
C SER A 277 5.76 29.42 9.65
N GLU A 278 6.17 30.62 9.23
CA GLU A 278 5.86 31.12 7.90
C GLU A 278 6.77 30.45 6.85
N PHE A 279 6.16 29.69 5.93
CA PHE A 279 6.82 29.07 4.79
C PHE A 279 6.28 29.63 3.48
N SER A 280 7.10 29.60 2.42
CA SER A 280 6.61 29.86 1.07
C SER A 280 5.67 28.74 0.61
N ALA A 281 4.77 29.04 -0.33
CA ALA A 281 3.88 28.05 -0.94
C ALA A 281 4.66 26.85 -1.53
N ASP A 282 5.75 27.13 -2.26
CA ASP A 282 6.62 26.09 -2.83
C ASP A 282 7.25 25.18 -1.77
N THR A 283 7.59 25.74 -0.60
CA THR A 283 8.15 24.94 0.50
C THR A 283 7.09 24.04 1.11
N LEU A 284 5.88 24.56 1.34
CA LEU A 284 4.77 23.76 1.87
C LEU A 284 4.39 22.64 0.90
N GLU A 285 4.33 22.93 -0.40
CA GLU A 285 4.02 21.95 -1.43
C GLU A 285 5.08 20.85 -1.50
N ARG A 286 6.37 21.22 -1.52
CA ARG A 286 7.47 20.25 -1.44
C ARG A 286 7.33 19.36 -0.20
N LEU A 287 7.13 19.94 0.98
CA LEU A 287 7.01 19.18 2.22
C LEU A 287 5.83 18.21 2.16
N CYS A 288 4.70 18.63 1.58
CA CYS A 288 3.54 17.76 1.40
C CYS A 288 3.89 16.51 0.59
N TRP A 289 4.48 16.69 -0.59
CA TRP A 289 4.82 15.57 -1.48
C TRP A 289 6.00 14.75 -0.97
N GLU A 290 6.98 15.36 -0.30
CA GLU A 290 8.06 14.62 0.38
C GLU A 290 7.52 13.71 1.48
N MET A 291 6.53 14.17 2.25
CA MET A 291 5.94 13.35 3.30
C MET A 291 5.10 12.20 2.72
N VAL A 292 4.32 12.46 1.66
CA VAL A 292 3.63 11.40 0.90
C VAL A 292 4.61 10.35 0.41
N ALA A 293 5.72 10.76 -0.22
CA ALA A 293 6.74 9.85 -0.72
C ALA A 293 7.38 9.00 0.40
N LEU A 294 7.61 9.58 1.60
CA LEU A 294 8.12 8.82 2.74
C LEU A 294 7.11 7.82 3.29
N CYS A 295 5.85 8.20 3.39
CA CYS A 295 4.77 7.30 3.80
C CYS A 295 4.59 6.15 2.81
N ASN A 296 4.59 6.43 1.50
CA ASN A 296 4.52 5.42 0.45
C ASN A 296 5.69 4.44 0.50
N LYS A 297 6.92 4.94 0.72
CA LYS A 297 8.10 4.10 0.96
C LYS A 297 7.92 3.18 2.18
N ALA A 298 7.35 3.69 3.27
CA ALA A 298 7.10 2.86 4.45
C ALA A 298 6.06 1.77 4.18
N ILE A 299 4.98 2.08 3.46
CA ILE A 299 3.96 1.10 3.07
C ILE A 299 4.56 0.00 2.17
N ALA A 300 5.31 0.38 1.13
CA ALA A 300 5.98 -0.56 0.24
C ALA A 300 6.98 -1.47 0.97
N LEU A 301 7.76 -0.91 1.90
CA LEU A 301 8.76 -1.64 2.66
C LEU A 301 8.14 -2.58 3.70
N ASP A 302 7.12 -2.13 4.42
CA ASP A 302 6.55 -2.89 5.55
C ASP A 302 5.65 -4.04 5.10
N GLN A 303 5.20 -4.06 3.84
CA GLN A 303 4.31 -5.11 3.31
C GLN A 303 3.06 -5.30 4.18
N VAL A 304 2.46 -4.17 4.58
CA VAL A 304 1.36 -4.12 5.55
C VAL A 304 0.10 -4.75 4.98
N ASP A 305 -0.59 -5.58 5.76
CA ASP A 305 -1.98 -5.94 5.45
C ASP A 305 -2.90 -4.76 5.78
N PHE A 306 -3.54 -4.19 4.77
CA PHE A 306 -4.40 -3.02 4.93
C PHE A 306 -5.66 -3.29 5.77
N ALA A 307 -6.02 -4.55 6.02
CA ALA A 307 -7.06 -4.89 6.99
C ALA A 307 -6.58 -4.69 8.45
N ASP A 308 -5.27 -4.78 8.72
CA ASP A 308 -4.69 -4.47 10.02
C ASP A 308 -4.42 -2.96 10.14
N THR A 309 -5.45 -2.23 10.57
CA THR A 309 -5.35 -0.78 10.77
C THR A 309 -4.29 -0.38 11.80
N THR A 310 -3.94 -1.27 12.73
CA THR A 310 -2.87 -1.01 13.70
C THR A 310 -1.52 -1.08 13.00
N ALA A 311 -1.27 -2.08 12.17
CA ALA A 311 -0.05 -2.18 11.37
C ALA A 311 0.08 -0.98 10.42
N VAL A 312 -0.98 -0.57 9.73
CA VAL A 312 -0.99 0.63 8.85
C VAL A 312 -0.60 1.88 9.66
N ARG A 313 -1.26 2.10 10.81
CA ARG A 313 -0.94 3.24 11.67
C ARG A 313 0.50 3.23 12.15
N MET A 314 1.01 2.06 12.55
CA MET A 314 2.37 1.93 13.06
C MET A 314 3.41 2.19 11.96
N SER A 315 3.17 1.69 10.74
CA SER A 315 4.01 1.94 9.57
C SER A 315 4.14 3.43 9.28
N LEU A 316 3.01 4.10 9.09
CA LEU A 316 2.96 5.53 8.79
C LEU A 316 3.48 6.37 9.97
N GLY A 317 3.07 6.06 11.20
CA GLY A 317 3.49 6.78 12.40
C GLY A 317 5.00 6.71 12.64
N ARG A 318 5.65 5.62 12.22
CA ARG A 318 7.11 5.48 12.29
C ARG A 318 7.84 6.47 11.40
N VAL A 319 7.29 6.82 10.23
CA VAL A 319 7.84 7.89 9.37
C VAL A 319 7.85 9.23 10.10
N HIS A 320 6.72 9.61 10.70
CA HIS A 320 6.62 10.83 11.50
C HIS A 320 7.57 10.84 12.69
N ALA A 321 7.74 9.69 13.36
CA ALA A 321 8.66 9.55 14.46
C ALA A 321 10.11 9.77 14.00
N TYR A 322 10.53 9.17 12.89
CA TYR A 322 11.87 9.36 12.35
C TYR A 322 12.13 10.80 11.91
N VAL A 323 11.18 11.46 11.25
CA VAL A 323 11.34 12.88 10.91
C VAL A 323 11.47 13.73 12.18
N ASN A 324 10.63 13.51 13.19
CA ASN A 324 10.70 14.25 14.46
C ASN A 324 12.04 14.04 15.19
N ILE A 325 12.48 12.79 15.36
CA ILE A 325 13.76 12.46 16.02
C ILE A 325 14.93 13.09 15.26
N GLY A 326 14.90 13.05 13.93
CA GLY A 326 15.89 13.69 13.08
C GLY A 326 15.93 15.21 13.26
N LEU A 327 14.76 15.86 13.28
CA LEU A 327 14.65 17.29 13.54
C LEU A 327 15.15 17.67 14.93
N GLU A 328 14.78 16.93 15.97
CA GLU A 328 15.22 17.17 17.34
C GLU A 328 16.75 17.13 17.45
N TYR A 329 17.37 16.13 16.83
CA TYR A 329 18.82 15.98 16.83
C TYR A 329 19.53 17.10 16.06
N LEU A 330 19.07 17.40 14.84
CA LEU A 330 19.71 18.38 13.96
C LEU A 330 19.52 19.83 14.44
N SER A 331 18.39 20.14 15.07
CA SER A 331 18.10 21.48 15.57
C SER A 331 18.68 21.75 16.95
N GLY A 332 19.21 20.75 17.65
CA GLY A 332 19.54 20.88 19.07
C GLY A 332 18.33 21.20 19.95
N GLN A 333 17.13 20.80 19.50
CA GLN A 333 15.83 21.14 20.09
C GLN A 333 15.43 22.63 19.98
N GLU A 334 16.07 23.41 19.12
CA GLU A 334 15.71 24.81 18.87
C GLU A 334 14.65 24.95 17.77
N ARG A 335 13.49 25.53 18.13
CA ARG A 335 12.35 25.67 17.22
C ARG A 335 12.66 26.50 15.96
N SER A 336 13.39 27.60 16.10
CA SER A 336 13.79 28.45 14.96
C SER A 336 14.70 27.69 13.99
N ALA A 337 15.55 26.80 14.49
CA ALA A 337 16.40 25.97 13.65
C ALA A 337 15.61 24.91 12.88
N CYS A 338 14.53 24.34 13.45
CA CYS A 338 13.68 23.38 12.74
C CYS A 338 13.07 23.94 11.44
N ALA A 339 12.55 25.16 11.46
CA ALA A 339 11.95 25.77 10.26
C ALA A 339 13.02 25.98 9.15
N VAL A 340 14.22 26.39 9.54
CA VAL A 340 15.36 26.52 8.62
C VAL A 340 15.74 25.17 8.02
N LEU A 341 15.82 24.12 8.84
CA LEU A 341 16.13 22.76 8.39
C LEU A 341 15.10 22.23 7.38
N LEU A 342 13.80 22.43 7.62
CA LEU A 342 12.73 22.05 6.70
C LEU A 342 12.81 22.79 5.35
N THR A 343 13.42 23.98 5.34
CA THR A 343 13.62 24.77 4.12
C THR A 343 14.86 24.34 3.34
N GLN A 344 15.87 23.79 4.04
CA GLN A 344 17.20 23.52 3.49
C GLN A 344 17.48 22.04 3.20
N ARG A 345 16.67 21.13 3.72
CA ARG A 345 16.91 19.68 3.63
C ARG A 345 15.66 18.92 3.19
N PRO A 346 15.80 17.85 2.41
CA PRO A 346 14.70 16.94 2.14
C PRO A 346 14.27 16.22 3.42
N LEU A 347 12.98 15.96 3.60
CA LEU A 347 12.46 15.16 4.71
C LEU A 347 13.09 13.77 4.76
N LEU A 348 13.46 13.19 3.61
CA LEU A 348 14.17 11.92 3.56
C LEU A 348 15.48 11.96 4.34
N ALA A 349 16.32 12.98 4.13
CA ALA A 349 17.60 13.10 4.83
C ALA A 349 17.40 13.29 6.34
N ILE A 350 16.37 14.04 6.73
CA ILE A 350 16.01 14.23 8.14
C ILE A 350 15.54 12.89 8.74
N SER A 351 14.67 12.15 8.04
CA SER A 351 14.17 10.85 8.48
C SER A 351 15.29 9.81 8.64
N GLN A 352 16.30 9.82 7.77
CA GLN A 352 17.46 8.94 7.85
C GLN A 352 18.30 9.17 9.11
N VAL A 353 18.39 10.41 9.57
CA VAL A 353 19.01 10.73 10.87
C VAL A 353 18.21 10.11 12.01
N GLY A 354 16.88 10.27 12.01
CA GLY A 354 16.02 9.68 13.04
C GLY A 354 16.04 8.16 13.05
N PHE A 355 16.02 7.53 11.86
CA PHE A 355 16.21 6.10 11.70
C PHE A 355 17.57 5.64 12.26
N THR A 356 18.65 6.33 11.91
CA THR A 356 20.00 6.03 12.40
C THR A 356 20.09 6.06 13.92
N LEU A 357 19.52 7.09 14.55
CA LEU A 357 19.50 7.23 16.01
C LEU A 357 18.72 6.08 16.66
N SER A 358 17.56 5.74 16.10
CA SER A 358 16.73 4.63 16.56
C SER A 358 17.45 3.29 16.45
N MET A 359 18.16 3.06 15.33
CA MET A 359 18.97 1.86 15.12
C MET A 359 20.14 1.75 16.10
N ARG A 360 20.84 2.85 16.38
CA ARG A 360 21.92 2.89 17.39
C ARG A 360 21.38 2.57 18.79
N LEU A 361 20.19 3.06 19.13
CA LEU A 361 19.52 2.73 20.40
C LEU A 361 19.13 1.25 20.48
N ARG A 362 18.56 0.68 19.40
CA ARG A 362 18.26 -0.75 19.30
C ARG A 362 19.51 -1.62 19.47
N GLN A 363 20.63 -1.28 18.83
CA GLN A 363 21.89 -2.01 18.99
C GLN A 363 22.41 -1.98 20.44
N ARG A 364 22.29 -0.82 21.12
CA ARG A 364 22.62 -0.70 22.54
C ARG A 364 21.68 -1.52 23.41
N ALA A 365 20.38 -1.53 23.12
CA ALA A 365 19.39 -2.34 23.82
C ALA A 365 19.67 -3.84 23.69
N ILE A 366 20.01 -4.34 22.49
CA ILE A 366 20.40 -5.73 22.24
C ILE A 366 21.65 -6.08 23.06
N SER A 367 22.67 -5.21 23.03
CA SER A 367 23.91 -5.41 23.80
C SER A 367 23.61 -5.48 25.31
N LEU A 368 22.79 -4.56 25.82
CA LEU A 368 22.36 -4.54 27.21
C LEU A 368 21.56 -5.81 27.57
N GLN A 369 20.69 -6.29 26.68
CA GLN A 369 19.91 -7.50 26.90
C GLN A 369 20.80 -8.75 27.05
N VAL A 370 21.86 -8.86 26.24
CA VAL A 370 22.85 -9.95 26.37
C VAL A 370 23.52 -9.91 27.75
N HIS A 371 23.88 -8.73 28.25
CA HIS A 371 24.46 -8.57 29.58
C HIS A 371 23.45 -8.89 30.70
N LEU A 372 22.20 -8.42 30.58
CA LEU A 372 21.14 -8.66 31.56
C LEU A 372 20.73 -10.13 31.65
N ASN A 373 20.77 -10.87 30.55
CA ASN A 373 20.47 -12.31 30.53
C ASN A 373 21.57 -13.15 31.20
N ARG A 374 22.83 -12.67 31.17
CA ARG A 374 23.96 -13.32 31.86
C ARG A 374 23.98 -13.03 33.36
N ALA A 375 23.42 -11.90 33.81
CA ALA A 375 23.33 -11.53 35.21
C ALA A 375 21.98 -11.99 35.80
N THR A 376 21.94 -13.17 36.43
CA THR A 376 20.74 -13.72 37.06
C THR A 376 20.11 -12.71 38.05
N GLY A 377 18.90 -12.24 37.74
CA GLY A 377 18.09 -11.39 38.63
C GLY A 377 17.98 -9.91 38.25
N VAL A 378 18.85 -9.36 37.38
CA VAL A 378 18.89 -7.91 37.09
C VAL A 378 17.71 -7.44 36.24
N ARG A 379 17.21 -8.29 35.32
CA ARG A 379 16.04 -7.93 34.48
C ARG A 379 14.75 -7.69 35.29
N ARG A 380 14.62 -8.29 36.48
CA ARG A 380 13.50 -8.04 37.42
C ARG A 380 13.64 -6.74 38.21
N ALA A 381 14.83 -6.15 38.24
CA ALA A 381 15.14 -4.93 39.00
C ALA A 381 15.01 -3.65 38.15
N LEU A 382 14.77 -3.76 36.83
CA LEU A 382 14.51 -2.60 35.98
C LEU A 382 13.15 -1.97 36.35
N PRO A 383 13.09 -0.65 36.57
CA PRO A 383 11.82 0.07 36.71
C PRO A 383 10.89 -0.20 35.52
N GLY A 384 9.57 -0.19 35.76
CA GLY A 384 8.57 -0.53 34.74
C GLY A 384 8.73 0.27 33.43
N THR A 385 8.97 1.57 33.52
CA THR A 385 9.22 2.44 32.35
C THR A 385 10.47 2.05 31.58
N ALA A 386 11.59 1.80 32.26
CA ALA A 386 12.84 1.37 31.63
C ALA A 386 12.68 -0.01 30.94
N ARG A 387 11.87 -0.90 31.53
CA ARG A 387 11.55 -2.19 30.94
C ARG A 387 10.71 -2.05 29.68
N HIS A 388 9.68 -1.20 29.69
CA HIS A 388 8.85 -0.94 28.50
C HIS A 388 9.66 -0.34 27.36
N VAL A 389 10.55 0.61 27.65
CA VAL A 389 11.46 1.20 26.64
C VAL A 389 12.39 0.13 26.07
N LEU A 390 12.98 -0.70 26.92
CA LEU A 390 13.87 -1.77 26.48
C LEU A 390 13.14 -2.80 25.61
N ASP A 391 11.97 -3.28 26.05
CA ASP A 391 11.18 -4.25 25.29
C ASP A 391 10.71 -3.65 23.95
N GLY A 392 10.34 -2.35 23.92
CA GLY A 392 9.98 -1.64 22.70
C GLY A 392 11.14 -1.41 21.72
N LEU A 393 12.37 -1.21 22.21
CA LEU A 393 13.57 -1.11 21.36
C LEU A 393 14.01 -2.46 20.76
N LEU A 394 13.51 -3.57 21.32
CA LEU A 394 13.90 -4.93 20.91
C LEU A 394 12.93 -5.57 19.91
N GLN A 395 11.68 -5.10 19.88
CA GLN A 395 10.74 -5.37 18.79
C GLN A 395 11.28 -4.70 17.51
#